data_AF-A0A6G1ISF9-F1
#
_entry.id   AF-A0A6G1ISF9-F1
#
_cell.length_a   1.000
_cell.length_b   1.000
_cell.length_c   1.000
_cell.angle_alpha   90.00
_cell.angle_beta   90.00
_cell.angle_gamma   90.00
#
_symmetry.space_group_name_H-M   'P 1'
#
loop_
_entity.id
_entity.type
_entity.pdbx_description
1 polymer ?
#
loop_
_entity_poly.entity_id
_entity_poly.type
_entity_poly.pdbx_seq_one_letter_code
_entity_poly.pdbx_strand_id
1 'polypeptide(L)'
;MPKVYIFLDALDECTQRSELLDVLEAVAGWQLQNLHLLMTSRKEQDIESSLKGYVDEGDTGCLQSDVVDKDIQRYVQQRLSDDKSLIR
;
A
#
# COMPACT_ATOMS: atom_id res chain seq x y z
N MET A 1 26.64 -5.16 0.83
CA MET A 1 25.65 -6.18 1.26
C MET A 1 24.46 -6.14 0.32
N PRO A 2 23.79 -7.27 0.04
CA PRO A 2 22.60 -7.29 -0.81
C PRO A 2 21.46 -6.53 -0.14
N LYS A 3 20.73 -5.73 -0.93
CA LYS A 3 19.50 -5.06 -0.49
C LYS A 3 18.30 -5.96 -0.80
N VAL A 4 17.39 -6.06 0.14
CA VAL A 4 16.15 -6.83 0.03
C VAL A 4 14.98 -5.86 0.07
N TYR A 5 14.04 -6.03 -0.86
CA TYR A 5 12.83 -5.22 -0.96
C TYR A 5 11.62 -6.14 -0.93
N ILE A 6 10.68 -5.85 -0.04
CA ILE A 6 9.40 -6.55 0.08
C ILE A 6 8.29 -5.55 -0.25
N PHE A 7 7.41 -5.92 -1.17
CA PHE A 7 6.26 -5.12 -1.58
C PHE A 7 4.99 -5.90 -1.26
N LEU A 8 4.10 -5.31 -0.47
CA LEU A 8 2.82 -5.89 -0.10
C LEU A 8 1.70 -5.00 -0.63
N ASP A 9 0.95 -5.50 -1.59
CA ASP A 9 -0.20 -4.77 -2.13
C ASP A 9 -1.49 -5.21 -1.46
N ALA A 10 -2.39 -4.26 -1.23
CA ALA A 10 -3.73 -4.47 -0.67
C ALA A 10 -3.72 -5.32 0.61
N LEU A 11 -2.91 -4.94 1.61
CA LEU A 11 -2.75 -5.66 2.88
C LEU A 11 -4.10 -5.95 3.58
N ASP A 12 -5.07 -5.04 3.44
CA ASP A 12 -6.41 -5.17 4.02
C ASP A 12 -7.24 -6.31 3.40
N GLU A 13 -6.90 -6.78 2.20
CA GLU A 13 -7.58 -7.88 1.50
C GLU A 13 -7.05 -9.27 1.89
N CYS A 14 -6.01 -9.34 2.73
CA CYS A 14 -5.47 -10.61 3.22
C CYS A 14 -6.46 -11.32 4.16
N THR A 15 -6.86 -12.55 3.83
CA THR A 15 -7.74 -13.36 4.69
C THR A 15 -7.06 -13.81 5.99
N GLN A 16 -5.74 -13.99 5.95
CA GLN A 16 -4.89 -14.35 7.09
C GLN A 16 -4.18 -13.11 7.68
N ARG A 17 -4.88 -11.97 7.69
CA ARG A 17 -4.30 -10.67 8.07
C ARG A 17 -3.61 -10.66 9.43
N SER A 18 -4.19 -11.31 10.44
CA SER A 18 -3.59 -11.36 11.79
C SER A 18 -2.21 -12.00 11.77
N GLU A 19 -2.07 -13.16 11.12
CA GLU A 19 -0.81 -13.89 11.02
C GLU A 19 0.22 -13.11 10.21
N LEU A 20 -0.23 -12.40 9.18
CA LEU A 20 0.62 -11.52 8.38
C LEU A 20 1.13 -10.32 9.20
N LEU A 21 0.27 -9.70 10.02
CA LEU A 21 0.67 -8.61 10.91
C LEU A 21 1.72 -9.09 11.93
N ASP A 22 1.54 -10.27 12.52
CA ASP A 22 2.54 -10.87 13.43
C ASP A 22 3.91 -11.03 12.75
N VAL A 23 3.93 -11.48 11.49
CA VAL A 23 5.16 -11.58 10.69
C VAL A 23 5.76 -10.20 10.42
N LEU A 24 4.93 -9.20 10.09
CA LEU A 24 5.40 -7.84 9.83
C LEU A 24 6.02 -7.19 11.06
N GLU A 25 5.42 -7.38 12.23
CA GLU A 25 5.97 -6.92 13.50
C GLU A 25 7.33 -7.57 13.79
N ALA A 26 7.45 -8.89 13.58
CA ALA A 26 8.71 -9.60 13.74
C ALA A 26 9.79 -9.10 12.77
N VAL A 27 9.43 -8.90 11.50
CA VAL A 27 10.33 -8.42 10.44
C VAL A 27 10.82 -6.99 10.73
N ALA A 28 9.92 -6.10 11.13
CA ALA A 28 10.27 -4.74 11.49
C ALA A 28 11.15 -4.69 12.75
N GLY A 29 10.90 -5.58 13.72
CA GLY A 29 11.70 -5.73 14.93
C GLY A 29 13.15 -6.18 14.69
N TRP A 30 13.48 -6.76 13.53
CA TRP A 30 14.86 -7.13 13.21
C TRP A 30 15.78 -5.93 12.98
N GLN A 31 15.23 -4.76 12.67
CA GLN A 31 15.98 -3.51 12.42
C GLN A 31 17.14 -3.69 11.41
N LEU A 32 16.94 -4.54 10.40
CA LEU A 32 17.94 -4.81 9.37
C LEU A 32 18.06 -3.65 8.39
N GLN A 33 19.21 -2.99 8.36
CA GLN A 33 19.46 -1.82 7.50
C GLN A 33 19.38 -2.12 5.99
N ASN A 34 19.50 -3.39 5.59
CA ASN A 34 19.45 -3.81 4.19
C ASN A 34 18.07 -4.31 3.75
N LEU A 35 17.07 -4.26 4.63
CA LEU A 35 15.69 -4.63 4.34
C LEU A 35 14.84 -3.38 4.18
N HIS A 36 14.04 -3.35 3.11
CA HIS A 36 13.12 -2.27 2.80
C HIS A 36 11.72 -2.87 2.58
N LEU A 37 10.72 -2.31 3.25
CA LEU A 37 9.34 -2.75 3.17
C LEU A 37 8.47 -1.61 2.65
N LEU A 38 7.66 -1.89 1.64
CA LEU A 38 6.61 -1.00 1.16
C LEU A 38 5.29 -1.76 1.17
N MET A 39 4.25 -1.16 1.74
CA MET A 39 2.94 -1.77 1.80
C MET A 39 1.85 -0.76 1.41
N THR A 40 0.78 -1.24 0.78
CA THR A 40 -0.45 -0.47 0.52
C THR A 40 -1.60 -1.13 1.27
N SER A 41 -2.51 -0.30 1.78
CA SER A 41 -3.73 -0.78 2.41
C SER A 41 -4.79 0.31 2.43
N ARG A 42 -6.04 -0.08 2.66
CA ARG A 42 -7.04 0.83 3.23
C ARG A 42 -6.65 1.22 4.66
N LYS A 43 -7.27 2.31 5.13
CA LYS A 43 -7.10 2.79 6.50
C LYS A 43 -7.94 1.93 7.44
N GLU A 44 -7.34 0.87 7.97
CA GLU A 44 -7.95 -0.05 8.94
C GLU A 44 -7.27 0.09 10.30
N GLN A 45 -8.05 0.15 11.38
CA GLN A 45 -7.54 0.44 12.71
C GLN A 45 -6.56 -0.62 13.24
N ASP A 46 -6.82 -1.90 12.94
CA ASP A 46 -5.96 -3.01 13.37
C ASP A 46 -4.58 -2.91 12.70
N ILE A 47 -4.54 -2.67 11.39
CA ILE A 47 -3.31 -2.42 10.63
C ILE A 47 -2.53 -1.23 11.21
N GLU A 48 -3.20 -0.08 11.42
CA GLU A 48 -2.55 1.10 11.99
C GLU A 48 -1.99 0.82 13.39
N SER A 49 -2.72 0.05 14.21
CA SER A 49 -2.31 -0.23 15.59
C SER A 49 -1.14 -1.21 15.68
N SER A 50 -1.08 -2.24 14.84
CA SER A 50 0.02 -3.22 14.79
C SER A 50 1.32 -2.62 14.27
N LEU A 51 1.23 -1.72 13.30
CA LEU A 51 2.40 -1.09 12.69
C LEU A 51 2.91 0.13 13.48
N LYS A 52 2.14 0.59 14.46
CA LYS A 52 2.47 1.75 15.29
C LYS A 52 3.77 1.51 16.07
N GLY A 53 4.76 2.37 15.83
CA GLY A 53 6.08 2.28 16.46
C GLY A 53 7.13 1.51 15.66
N TYR A 54 6.73 0.85 14.57
CA TYR A 54 7.64 0.26 13.59
C TYR A 54 7.79 1.11 12.33
N VAL A 55 6.73 1.85 11.98
CA VAL A 55 6.68 2.78 10.85
C VAL A 55 6.64 4.20 11.39
N ASP A 56 7.58 5.03 10.94
CA ASP A 56 7.58 6.45 11.27
C ASP A 56 6.38 7.14 10.59
N GLU A 57 5.75 8.11 11.26
CA GLU A 57 4.62 8.86 10.69
C GLU A 57 4.99 9.55 9.37
N GLY A 58 6.26 9.93 9.19
CA GLY A 58 6.78 10.52 7.96
C GLY A 58 6.90 9.55 6.78
N ASP A 59 6.95 8.24 7.06
CA ASP A 59 7.00 7.18 6.06
C ASP A 59 5.60 6.66 5.69
N THR A 60 4.56 7.19 6.35
CA THR A 60 3.17 6.88 6.06
C THR A 60 2.54 7.98 5.21
N GLY A 61 2.13 7.63 3.99
CA GLY A 61 1.47 8.55 3.07
C GLY A 61 0.05 8.10 2.72
N CYS A 62 -0.93 8.98 2.90
CA CYS A 62 -2.26 8.78 2.32
C CYS A 62 -2.24 9.18 0.84
N LEU A 63 -2.65 8.27 -0.04
CA LEU A 63 -2.89 8.60 -1.44
C LEU A 63 -4.07 9.57 -1.51
N GLN A 64 -3.79 10.85 -1.79
CA GLN A 64 -4.79 11.92 -1.77
C GLN A 64 -5.89 11.66 -2.81
N SER A 65 -7.09 11.32 -2.33
CA SER A 65 -8.25 10.99 -3.17
C SER A 65 -8.55 12.09 -4.19
N ASP A 66 -8.57 13.36 -3.80
CA ASP A 66 -9.04 14.43 -4.70
C ASP A 66 -8.18 14.62 -5.97
N VAL A 67 -6.87 14.39 -5.87
CA VAL A 67 -5.96 14.46 -7.02
C VAL A 67 -6.02 13.17 -7.81
N VAL A 68 -6.04 12.02 -7.11
CA VAL A 68 -6.14 10.69 -7.71
C VAL A 68 -7.45 10.52 -8.48
N ASP A 69 -8.58 10.97 -7.92
CA ASP A 69 -9.90 10.87 -8.52
C ASP A 69 -9.99 11.69 -9.81
N LYS A 70 -9.42 12.91 -9.82
CA LYS A 70 -9.34 13.75 -11.02
C LYS A 70 -8.49 13.11 -12.10
N ASP A 71 -7.36 12.52 -11.74
CA ASP A 71 -6.48 11.84 -12.69
C ASP A 71 -7.11 10.54 -13.20
N ILE A 72 -7.78 9.75 -12.35
CA ILE A 72 -8.55 8.57 -12.74
C ILE A 72 -9.67 8.98 -13.70
N GLN A 73 -10.44 10.03 -13.38
CA GLN A 73 -11.49 10.54 -14.25
C GLN A 73 -10.94 10.93 -15.61
N ARG A 74 -9.82 11.67 -15.63
CA ARG A 74 -9.15 12.08 -16.86
C ARG A 74 -8.66 10.88 -17.67
N TYR A 75 -8.06 9.89 -17.01
CA TYR A 75 -7.61 8.65 -17.64
C TYR A 75 -8.77 7.86 -18.25
N VAL A 76 -9.87 7.71 -17.52
CA VAL A 76 -11.07 7.02 -18.02
C VAL A 76 -11.67 7.77 -19.21
N GLN A 77 -11.82 9.10 -19.12
CA GLN A 77 -12.31 9.92 -20.23
C GLN A 77 -11.44 9.80 -21.49
N GLN A 78 -10.12 9.81 -21.31
CA GLN A 78 -9.18 9.62 -22.41
C GLN A 78 -9.30 8.22 -23.01
N ARG A 79 -9.32 7.17 -22.18
CA ARG A 79 -9.48 5.78 -22.63
C ARG A 79 -10.78 5.55 -23.39
N LEU A 80 -11.88 6.12 -22.93
CA LEU A 80 -13.16 6.07 -23.63
C LEU A 80 -13.13 6.82 -24.97
N SER A 81 -12.37 7.92 -25.06
CA SER A 81 -12.23 8.68 -26.32
C SER A 81 -11.35 7.96 -27.34
N ASP A 82 -10.26 7.34 -26.87
CA ASP A 82 -9.25 6.69 -27.72
C ASP A 82 -9.68 5.29 -28.17
N ASP A 83 -10.42 4.57 -27.32
CA ASP A 83 -10.85 3.19 -27.57
C ASP A 83 -12.35 3.10 -27.88
N LYS A 84 -12.67 3.10 -29.18
CA LYS A 84 -14.06 3.01 -29.69
C LYS A 84 -14.78 1.72 -29.28
N SER A 85 -14.06 0.69 -28.80
CA SER A 85 -14.68 -0.55 -28.33
C SER A 85 -15.26 -0.44 -26.92
N LEU A 86 -14.81 0.55 -26.14
CA LEU A 86 -15.30 0.84 -24.79
C LEU A 86 -16.53 1.76 -24.79
N ILE A 87 -16.82 2.40 -25.93
CA ILE A 87 -18.05 3.15 -26.17
C ILE A 87 -19.11 2.16 -26.67
N ARG A 88 -19.82 1.48 -25.78
CA ARG A 88 -20.97 0.65 -26.17
C ARG A 88 -22.18 0.90 -25.28
#